data_AF-A0A496UPI9-F1
#
_entry.id   AF-A0A496UPI9-F1
#
_cell.length_a   1.000
_cell.length_b   1.000
_cell.length_c   1.000
_cell.angle_alpha   90.00
_cell.angle_beta   90.00
_cell.angle_gamma   90.00
#
_symmetry.space_group_name_H-M   'P 1'
#
loop_
_entity.id
_entity.type
_entity.pdbx_description
1 polymer ?
#
loop_
_entity_poly.entity_id
_entity_poly.type
_entity_poly.pdbx_seq_one_letter_code
_entity_poly.pdbx_strand_id
1 'polypeptide(L)' 'TATVDHAKGSPQNPLSDDELVAKFRANASGVMDTAAQDRVIEATMAFEEQKDLGAYMQLLVTK' A
#
# COMPACT_ATOMS: atom_id res chain seq x y z
N THR A 1 25.50 17.17 12.17
CA THR A 1 24.79 16.20 11.32
C THR A 1 23.99 15.29 12.22
N ALA A 2 22.69 15.16 12.01
CA ALA A 2 21.89 14.22 12.79
C ALA A 2 22.21 12.79 12.30
N THR A 3 22.70 11.94 13.19
CA THR A 3 22.90 10.52 12.91
C THR A 3 21.57 9.81 13.13
N VAL A 4 21.15 9.00 12.16
CA VAL A 4 19.95 8.17 12.28
C VAL A 4 20.42 6.73 12.49
N ASP A 5 20.24 6.21 13.69
CA ASP A 5 20.72 4.87 14.06
C ASP A 5 19.91 3.74 13.37
N HIS A 6 18.66 4.03 12.98
CA HIS A 6 17.77 3.12 12.28
C HIS A 6 17.03 3.81 11.12
N ALA A 7 17.31 3.39 9.89
CA ALA A 7 16.67 3.92 8.69
C ALA A 7 15.14 3.73 8.74
N LYS A 8 14.40 4.72 8.22
CA LYS A 8 12.94 4.66 8.12
C LYS A 8 12.50 3.49 7.24
N GLY A 9 11.55 2.71 7.73
CA GLY A 9 11.11 1.44 7.14
C GLY A 9 11.86 0.20 7.64
N SER A 10 12.83 0.34 8.55
CA SER A 10 13.38 -0.82 9.27
C SER A 10 12.38 -1.34 10.32
N PRO A 11 12.51 -2.58 10.81
CA PRO A 11 11.69 -3.07 11.92
C PRO A 11 11.78 -2.19 13.18
N GLN A 12 12.92 -1.52 13.40
CA GLN A 12 13.15 -0.63 14.54
C GLN A 12 12.64 0.80 14.32
N ASN A 13 12.34 1.18 13.08
CA ASN A 13 11.78 2.47 12.71
C ASN A 13 10.77 2.28 11.56
N PRO A 14 9.62 1.62 11.83
CA PRO A 14 8.68 1.25 10.78
C PRO A 14 8.05 2.49 10.13
N LEU A 15 7.52 2.30 8.93
CA LEU A 15 6.63 3.27 8.30
C LEU A 15 5.29 3.27 9.04
N SER A 16 4.68 4.44 9.19
CA SER A 16 3.26 4.50 9.54
C SER A 16 2.41 4.03 8.37
N ASP A 17 1.13 3.76 8.63
CA ASP A 17 0.18 3.36 7.58
C ASP A 17 0.06 4.43 6.49
N ASP A 18 -0.01 5.72 6.87
CA ASP A 18 -0.02 6.83 5.91
C ASP A 18 1.23 6.85 5.03
N GLU A 19 2.41 6.57 5.60
CA GLU A 19 3.66 6.50 4.85
C GLU A 19 3.71 5.27 3.93
N LEU A 20 3.14 4.14 4.36
CA LEU A 20 2.98 2.95 3.52
C LEU A 20 2.05 3.21 2.34
N VAL A 21 0.89 3.85 2.59
CA VAL A 21 -0.07 4.23 1.56
C VAL A 21 0.55 5.22 0.57
N ALA A 22 1.21 6.27 1.06
CA ALA A 22 1.88 7.24 0.20
C ALA A 22 2.95 6.58 -0.69
N LYS A 23 3.76 5.67 -0.12
CA LYS A 23 4.74 4.89 -0.87
C LYS A 23 4.10 3.99 -1.93
N PHE A 24 2.99 3.31 -1.59
CA PHE A 24 2.25 2.48 -2.53
C PHE A 24 1.73 3.31 -3.70
N ARG A 25 1.09 4.45 -3.45
CA ARG A 25 0.59 5.36 -4.49
C ARG A 25 1.70 5.82 -5.43
N ALA A 26 2.86 6.20 -4.89
CA ALA A 26 4.01 6.60 -5.69
C ALA A 26 4.43 5.48 -6.65
N ASN A 27 4.54 4.25 -6.16
CA ASN A 27 4.91 3.08 -6.97
C ASN A 27 3.85 2.70 -8.02
N ALA A 28 2.57 2.78 -7.67
CA ALA A 28 1.46 2.34 -8.52
C ALA A 28 1.00 3.41 -9.53
N SER A 29 1.37 4.67 -9.34
CA SER A 29 0.91 5.81 -10.15
C SER A 29 1.14 5.66 -11.66
N GLY A 30 2.15 4.91 -12.07
CA GLY A 30 2.44 4.67 -13.49
C GLY A 30 1.59 3.59 -14.16
N VAL A 31 0.83 2.79 -13.39
CA VAL A 31 0.09 1.62 -13.90
C VAL A 31 -1.37 1.59 -13.45
N MET A 32 -1.76 2.40 -12.48
CA MET A 32 -3.09 2.37 -11.86
C MET A 32 -3.55 3.80 -11.57
N ASP A 33 -4.80 4.13 -11.91
CA ASP A 33 -5.38 5.42 -11.55
C ASP A 33 -5.67 5.53 -10.05
N THR A 34 -5.92 6.75 -9.58
CA THR A 34 -6.15 7.01 -8.14
C THR A 34 -7.33 6.22 -7.58
N ALA A 35 -8.43 6.08 -8.33
CA ALA A 35 -9.63 5.39 -7.86
C ALA A 35 -9.42 3.87 -7.75
N ALA A 36 -8.62 3.28 -8.64
CA ALA A 36 -8.21 1.89 -8.55
C ALA A 36 -7.22 1.68 -7.40
N GLN A 37 -6.26 2.60 -7.19
CA GLN A 37 -5.37 2.56 -6.03
C GLN A 37 -6.16 2.59 -4.71
N ASP A 38 -7.16 3.47 -4.60
CA ASP A 38 -8.01 3.61 -3.41
C ASP A 38 -8.69 2.29 -3.06
N ARG A 39 -9.30 1.62 -4.06
CA ARG A 39 -9.95 0.32 -3.87
C ARG A 39 -8.98 -0.77 -3.41
N VAL A 40 -7.77 -0.80 -3.97
CA VAL A 40 -6.74 -1.77 -3.54
C VAL A 40 -6.28 -1.49 -2.11
N ILE A 41 -6.05 -0.22 -1.76
CA ILE A 41 -5.63 0.17 -0.41
C ILE A 41 -6.70 -0.23 0.59
N GLU A 42 -7.95 0.16 0.36
CA GLU A 42 -9.07 -0.16 1.25
C GLU A 42 -9.23 -1.67 1.46
N ALA A 43 -9.26 -2.45 0.37
CA ALA A 43 -9.42 -3.90 0.45
C ALA A 43 -8.22 -4.60 1.13
N THR A 44 -7.01 -4.06 1.01
CA THR A 44 -5.80 -4.60 1.64
C THR A 44 -5.73 -4.27 3.12
N MET A 45 -6.16 -3.06 3.51
CA MET A 45 -6.18 -2.66 4.93
C MET A 45 -7.28 -3.37 5.72
N ALA A 46 -8.32 -3.87 5.04
CA ALA A 46 -9.38 -4.72 5.59
C ALA A 46 -9.30 -6.15 5.02
N PHE A 47 -8.08 -6.70 4.88
CA PHE A 47 -7.87 -7.97 4.18
C PHE A 47 -8.53 -9.16 4.89
N GLU A 48 -8.58 -9.13 6.22
CA GLU A 48 -9.24 -10.13 7.06
C GLU A 48 -10.76 -10.21 6.83
N GLU A 49 -11.37 -9.18 6.25
CA GLU A 49 -12.80 -9.13 5.94
C GLU A 49 -13.11 -9.67 4.54
N GLN A 50 -12.09 -9.93 3.72
CA GLN A 50 -12.28 -10.36 2.33
C GLN A 50 -12.81 -11.79 2.26
N LYS A 51 -14.00 -11.95 1.69
CA LYS A 51 -14.67 -13.26 1.53
C LYS A 51 -14.42 -13.92 0.17
N ASP A 52 -14.00 -13.13 -0.81
CA ASP A 52 -13.74 -13.57 -2.17
C ASP A 52 -12.35 -13.09 -2.60
N LEU A 53 -11.39 -14.01 -2.57
CA LEU A 53 -10.02 -13.72 -2.99
C LEU A 53 -9.94 -13.44 -4.50
N GLY A 54 -10.81 -14.03 -5.31
CA GLY A 54 -10.86 -13.77 -6.75
C GLY A 54 -11.23 -12.32 -7.04
N ALA A 55 -12.24 -11.80 -6.35
CA ALA A 55 -12.65 -10.40 -6.44
C ALA A 55 -11.52 -9.45 -6.00
N TYR A 56 -10.80 -9.76 -4.91
CA TYR A 56 -9.62 -9.00 -4.49
C TYR A 56 -8.53 -9.00 -5.58
N MET A 57 -8.19 -10.16 -6.13
CA MET A 57 -7.16 -10.27 -7.16
C MET A 57 -7.50 -9.49 -8.44
N GLN A 58 -8.79 -9.37 -8.79
CA GLN A 58 -9.23 -8.55 -9.92
C GLN A 58 -8.97 -7.05 -9.72
N LEU A 59 -8.84 -6.56 -8.48
CA LEU A 59 -8.47 -5.17 -8.22
C LEU A 59 -7.03 -4.85 -8.67
N LEU A 60 -6.18 -5.88 -8.77
CA LEU A 60 -4.75 -5.75 -9.11
C LEU A 60 -4.48 -5.85 -10.62
N VAL A 61 -5.49 -6.19 -11.42
CA VAL A 61 -5.36 -6.28 -12.88
C VAL A 61 -5.56 -4.90 -13.48
N THR A 62 -4.51 -4.37 -14.10
CA THR A 62 -4.55 -3.12 -14.84
C THR A 62 -4.93 -3.39 -16.30
N LYS A 63 -5.71 -2.49 -16.92
CA LYS A 63 -6.07 -2.58 -18.35
C LYS A 63 -5.00 -1.97 -19.23
#